data_AF-A0A7W7ZW35-F1
#
_entry.id   AF-A0A7W7ZW35-F1
#
_cell.length_a   1.000
_cell.length_b   1.000
_cell.length_c   1.000
_cell.angle_alpha   90.00
_cell.angle_beta   90.00
_cell.angle_gamma   90.00
#
_symmetry.space_group_name_H-M   'P 1'
#
loop_
_entity.id
_entity.type
_entity.pdbx_description
1 polymer ?
#
loop_
_entity_poly.entity_id
_entity_poly.type
_entity_poly.pdbx_seq_one_letter_code
_entity_poly.pdbx_strand_id
1 'polypeptide(L)'
;MGAEPQTQVSQADLTAAMHLIEKAAEDIRKIQLNLDMAGASLKSNWVGESHAAFNAVHIKWHERMDVILGSLRRLATSIQGSGKNYAEFNRERTEALNSIANLINQAPVTR
;
A
#
# COMPACT_ATOMS: atom_id res chain seq x y z
N MET A 1 18.55 34.40 -19.47
CA MET A 1 17.51 33.43 -19.07
C MET A 1 18.15 32.54 -18.01
N GLY A 2 17.85 32.78 -16.74
CA GLY A 2 18.44 32.02 -15.63
C GLY A 2 17.79 30.63 -15.60
N ALA A 3 18.60 29.60 -15.71
CA ALA A 3 18.16 28.25 -15.38
C ALA A 3 17.77 28.26 -13.90
N GLU A 4 16.50 27.96 -13.61
CA GLU A 4 16.04 27.72 -12.25
C GLU A 4 16.97 26.66 -11.63
N PRO A 5 17.50 26.87 -10.42
CA PRO A 5 18.24 25.82 -9.75
C PRO A 5 17.29 24.64 -9.61
N GLN A 6 17.57 23.53 -10.28
CA GLN A 6 16.87 22.28 -10.05
C GLN A 6 17.09 21.95 -8.56
N THR A 7 16.12 22.27 -7.72
CA THR A 7 16.17 21.99 -6.29
C THR A 7 16.35 20.49 -6.14
N GLN A 8 17.55 20.09 -5.73
CA GLN A 8 17.83 18.70 -5.42
C GLN A 8 16.99 18.36 -4.18
N VAL A 9 16.08 17.41 -4.30
CA VAL A 9 15.25 16.95 -3.17
C VAL A 9 16.17 16.32 -2.12
N SER A 10 16.02 16.72 -0.85
CA SER A 10 16.92 16.24 0.21
C SER A 10 16.66 14.76 0.54
N GLN A 11 17.68 14.07 1.07
CA GLN A 11 17.54 12.68 1.55
C GLN A 11 16.43 12.57 2.61
N ALA A 12 16.36 13.53 3.52
CA ALA A 12 15.36 13.55 4.58
C ALA A 12 13.93 13.62 4.02
N ASP A 13 13.69 14.47 3.01
CA ASP A 13 12.39 14.59 2.35
C ASP A 13 12.02 13.30 1.60
N LEU A 14 13.00 12.69 0.93
CA LEU A 14 12.82 11.43 0.23
C LEU A 14 12.52 10.27 1.21
N THR A 15 13.19 10.19 2.36
CA THR A 15 12.89 9.19 3.41
C THR A 15 11.52 9.44 4.03
N ALA A 16 11.20 10.68 4.37
CA ALA A 16 9.89 11.04 4.91
C ALA A 16 8.75 10.65 3.96
N ALA A 17 8.91 10.91 2.65
CA ALA A 17 7.93 10.50 1.64
C ALA A 17 7.73 8.98 1.60
N MET A 18 8.79 8.18 1.75
CA MET A 18 8.68 6.72 1.80
C MET A 18 7.94 6.22 3.02
N HIS A 19 8.23 6.77 4.20
CA HIS A 19 7.52 6.39 5.42
C HIS A 19 6.03 6.71 5.31
N LEU A 20 5.67 7.83 4.68
CA LEU A 20 4.26 8.16 4.42
C LEU A 20 3.61 7.15 3.46
N ILE A 21 4.31 6.69 2.43
CA ILE A 21 3.83 5.68 1.49
C ILE A 21 3.64 4.32 2.18
N GLU A 22 4.61 3.92 3.00
CA GLU A 22 4.54 2.67 3.78
C GLU A 22 3.39 2.72 4.77
N LYS A 23 3.26 3.80 5.54
CA LYS A 23 2.15 3.98 6.48
C LYS A 23 0.79 3.92 5.78
N ALA A 24 0.66 4.55 4.61
CA ALA A 24 -0.57 4.47 3.83
C ALA A 24 -0.88 3.02 3.40
N ALA A 25 0.13 2.24 3.01
CA ALA A 25 -0.05 0.84 2.66
C ALA A 25 -0.48 -0.01 3.87
N GLU A 26 0.10 0.22 5.05
CA GLU A 26 -0.30 -0.42 6.30
C GLU A 26 -1.75 -0.10 6.67
N ASP A 27 -2.14 1.17 6.59
CA ASP A 27 -3.49 1.60 6.95
C ASP A 27 -4.54 1.01 6.00
N ILE A 28 -4.25 0.91 4.71
CA ILE A 28 -5.10 0.18 3.74
C ILE A 28 -5.27 -1.28 4.16
N ARG A 29 -4.20 -1.96 4.57
CA ARG A 29 -4.26 -3.35 5.00
C ARG A 29 -5.01 -3.53 6.33
N LYS A 30 -4.88 -2.61 7.28
CA LYS A 30 -5.71 -2.60 8.49
C LYS A 30 -7.20 -2.48 8.16
N ILE A 31 -7.56 -1.59 7.23
CA ILE A 31 -8.95 -1.46 6.78
C ILE A 31 -9.45 -2.76 6.15
N GLN A 32 -8.62 -3.40 5.31
CA GLN A 32 -8.95 -4.68 4.70
C GLN A 32 -9.19 -5.78 5.75
N LEU A 33 -8.30 -5.92 6.74
CA LEU A 33 -8.49 -6.86 7.84
C LEU A 33 -9.77 -6.59 8.64
N ASN A 34 -10.08 -5.32 8.89
CA ASN A 34 -11.32 -4.94 9.58
C ASN A 34 -12.56 -5.32 8.77
N LEU A 35 -12.52 -5.17 7.44
CA LEU A 35 -13.60 -5.59 6.55
C LEU A 35 -13.72 -7.12 6.46
N ASP A 36 -12.60 -7.85 6.44
CA ASP A 36 -12.59 -9.32 6.48
C ASP A 36 -13.24 -9.82 7.79
N MET A 37 -12.86 -9.24 8.93
CA MET A 37 -13.44 -9.56 10.24
C MET A 37 -14.93 -9.21 10.32
N ALA A 38 -15.32 -8.03 9.81
CA ALA A 38 -16.72 -7.63 9.73
C ALA A 38 -17.52 -8.60 8.85
N GLY A 39 -16.96 -9.02 7.71
CA GLY A 39 -17.56 -10.01 6.82
C GLY A 39 -17.74 -11.38 7.48
N ALA A 40 -16.72 -11.86 8.20
CA ALA A 40 -16.79 -13.12 8.94
C ALA A 40 -17.86 -13.07 10.05
N SER A 41 -17.92 -11.96 10.80
CA SER A 41 -18.92 -11.73 11.85
C SER A 41 -20.34 -11.58 11.30
N LEU A 42 -20.50 -10.90 10.16
CA LEU A 42 -21.81 -10.77 9.51
C LEU A 42 -22.27 -12.11 8.91
N LYS A 43 -21.34 -12.91 8.35
CA LYS A 43 -21.64 -14.23 7.81
C LYS A 43 -22.19 -15.20 8.85
N SER A 44 -21.73 -15.13 10.10
CA SER A 44 -22.28 -15.98 11.17
C SER A 44 -23.70 -15.61 11.59
N ASN A 45 -24.14 -14.37 11.29
CA ASN A 45 -25.44 -13.83 11.66
C ASN A 45 -26.41 -13.66 10.47
N TRP A 46 -25.96 -13.90 9.24
CA TRP A 46 -26.81 -13.74 8.05
C TRP A 46 -27.70 -14.96 7.81
N VAL A 47 -28.99 -14.67 7.62
CA VAL A 47 -29.99 -15.58 7.08
C VAL A 47 -30.48 -15.00 5.75
N GLY A 48 -30.30 -15.70 4.64
CA GLY A 48 -30.77 -15.28 3.30
C GLY A 48 -29.74 -14.52 2.43
N GLU A 49 -30.23 -13.81 1.40
CA GLU A 49 -29.41 -13.24 0.30
C GLU A 49 -28.58 -11.99 0.66
N SER A 50 -28.76 -11.39 1.84
CA SER A 50 -28.01 -10.21 2.29
C SER A 50 -26.49 -10.41 2.30
N HIS A 51 -26.03 -11.66 2.40
CA HIS A 51 -24.61 -12.03 2.29
C HIS A 51 -24.01 -11.73 0.91
N ALA A 52 -24.78 -11.91 -0.16
CA ALA A 52 -24.30 -11.75 -1.53
C ALA A 52 -23.94 -10.28 -1.84
N ALA A 53 -24.74 -9.34 -1.33
CA ALA A 53 -24.52 -7.91 -1.52
C ALA A 53 -23.23 -7.43 -0.84
N PHE A 54 -22.98 -7.85 0.40
CA PHE A 54 -21.73 -7.52 1.09
C PHE A 54 -20.53 -8.19 0.41
N ASN A 55 -20.65 -9.47 0.04
CA ASN A 55 -19.55 -10.18 -0.60
C ASN A 55 -19.14 -9.53 -1.92
N ALA A 56 -20.10 -9.06 -2.72
CA ALA A 56 -19.82 -8.34 -3.95
C ALA A 56 -19.04 -7.03 -3.70
N VAL A 57 -19.42 -6.25 -2.69
CA VAL A 57 -18.71 -5.03 -2.30
C VAL A 57 -17.33 -5.35 -1.73
N HIS A 58 -17.23 -6.41 -0.93
CA HIS A 58 -16.00 -6.88 -0.31
C HIS A 58 -14.96 -7.30 -1.37
N ILE A 59 -15.37 -8.08 -2.37
CA ILE A 59 -14.52 -8.46 -3.51
C ILE A 59 -14.04 -7.21 -4.26
N LYS A 60 -14.96 -6.30 -4.60
CA LYS A 60 -14.63 -5.03 -5.29
C LYS A 60 -13.65 -4.18 -4.49
N TRP A 61 -13.77 -4.18 -3.16
CA TRP A 61 -12.85 -3.48 -2.28
C TRP A 61 -11.44 -4.07 -2.37
N HIS A 62 -11.30 -5.39 -2.21
CA HIS A 62 -10.02 -6.10 -2.33
C HIS A 62 -9.34 -5.84 -3.68
N GLU A 63 -10.07 -6.00 -4.79
CA GLU A 63 -9.55 -5.75 -6.14
C GLU A 63 -8.96 -4.33 -6.29
N ARG A 64 -9.69 -3.32 -5.78
CA ARG A 64 -9.26 -1.92 -5.87
C ARG A 64 -8.09 -1.63 -4.95
N MET A 65 -8.09 -2.17 -3.73
CA MET A 65 -7.01 -1.94 -2.78
C MET A 65 -5.71 -2.59 -3.23
N ASP A 66 -5.74 -3.77 -3.85
CA ASP A 66 -4.53 -4.39 -4.39
C ASP A 66 -3.93 -3.56 -5.55
N VAL A 67 -4.76 -2.93 -6.39
CA VAL A 67 -4.28 -1.97 -7.41
C VAL A 67 -3.63 -0.73 -6.77
N ILE A 68 -4.21 -0.21 -5.69
CA ILE A 68 -3.66 0.94 -4.96
C ILE A 68 -2.33 0.57 -4.30
N LEU A 69 -2.27 -0.57 -3.60
CA LEU A 69 -1.04 -1.07 -2.97
C LEU A 69 0.07 -1.32 -4.00
N GLY A 70 -0.27 -1.88 -5.17
CA GLY A 70 0.67 -2.01 -6.28
C GLY A 70 1.16 -0.66 -6.81
N SER A 71 0.29 0.36 -6.82
CA SER A 71 0.66 1.73 -7.20
C SER A 71 1.56 2.40 -6.16
N LEU A 72 1.30 2.20 -4.86
CA LEU A 72 2.16 2.66 -3.78
C LEU A 72 3.55 2.03 -3.85
N ARG A 73 3.64 0.73 -4.14
CA ARG A 73 4.91 0.04 -4.38
C ARG A 73 5.67 0.62 -5.58
N ARG A 74 4.98 0.89 -6.70
CA ARG A 74 5.58 1.52 -7.88
C ARG A 74 6.08 2.92 -7.58
N LEU A 75 5.31 3.72 -6.83
CA LEU A 75 5.71 5.06 -6.40
C LEU A 75 6.98 4.97 -5.54
N ALA A 76 7.00 4.10 -4.54
CA ALA A 76 8.18 3.85 -3.71
C ALA A 76 9.42 3.46 -4.54
N THR A 77 9.24 2.59 -5.53
CA THR A 77 10.29 2.17 -6.47
C THR A 77 10.76 3.32 -7.36
N SER A 78 9.85 4.17 -7.83
CA SER A 78 10.20 5.35 -8.64
C SER A 78 11.04 6.34 -7.84
N ILE A 79 10.71 6.55 -6.56
CA ILE A 79 11.49 7.45 -5.70
C ILE A 79 12.89 6.85 -5.45
N GLN A 80 13.04 5.51 -5.43
CA GLN A 80 14.36 4.84 -5.37
C GLN A 80 15.19 5.12 -6.62
N GLY A 81 14.59 5.03 -7.81
CA GLY A 81 15.29 5.26 -9.08
C GLY A 81 15.75 6.71 -9.30
N SER A 82 15.08 7.68 -8.67
CA SER A 82 15.40 9.11 -8.78
C SER A 82 16.50 9.57 -7.80
N GLY A 83 16.80 8.80 -6.75
CA GLY A 83 17.82 9.13 -5.76
C GLY A 83 19.20 8.62 -6.16
N LYS A 84 20.10 9.51 -6.61
CA LYS A 84 21.50 9.16 -6.87
C LYS A 84 22.21 8.79 -5.54
N ASN A 85 22.21 7.50 -5.22
CA ASN A 85 23.09 6.78 -4.28
C ASN A 85 23.35 7.38 -2.89
N TYR A 86 22.63 6.85 -1.90
CA TYR A 86 23.02 6.90 -0.48
C TYR A 86 22.83 5.50 0.12
N ALA A 87 23.89 4.89 0.65
CA ALA A 87 23.88 3.48 1.08
C ALA A 87 22.91 3.18 2.23
N GLU A 88 22.73 4.14 3.15
CA GLU A 88 21.82 4.01 4.30
C GLU A 88 20.35 4.21 3.90
N PHE A 89 20.08 5.25 3.11
CA PHE A 89 18.81 5.43 2.43
C PHE A 89 18.40 4.18 1.65
N ASN A 90 19.30 3.60 0.86
CA ASN A 90 19.02 2.38 0.09
C ASN A 90 18.66 1.19 0.98
N ARG A 91 19.17 1.12 2.23
CA ARG A 91 18.83 0.06 3.19
C ARG A 91 17.41 0.23 3.72
N GLU A 92 17.08 1.38 4.30
CA GLU A 92 15.73 1.70 4.82
C GLU A 92 14.67 1.63 3.71
N ARG A 93 15.02 2.05 2.49
CA ARG A 93 14.18 1.92 1.28
C ARG A 93 13.85 0.48 0.93
N THR A 94 14.86 -0.38 0.97
CA THR A 94 14.71 -1.79 0.63
C THR A 94 13.81 -2.47 1.66
N GLU A 95 13.95 -2.09 2.93
CA GLU A 95 13.06 -2.55 4.01
C GLU A 95 11.61 -2.09 3.78
N ALA A 96 11.37 -0.81 3.48
CA ALA A 96 10.03 -0.30 3.18
C ALA A 96 9.40 -0.96 1.93
N LEU A 97 10.19 -1.19 0.88
CA LEU A 97 9.73 -1.91 -0.32
C LEU A 97 9.41 -3.37 -0.03
N ASN A 98 10.24 -4.03 0.78
CA ASN A 98 10.00 -5.41 1.21
C ASN A 98 8.77 -5.49 2.12
N SER A 99 8.56 -4.50 2.99
CA SER A 99 7.37 -4.35 3.82
C SER A 99 6.12 -4.25 2.95
N ILE A 100 6.08 -3.31 2.00
CA ILE A 100 4.96 -3.17 1.06
C ILE A 100 4.77 -4.44 0.20
N ALA A 101 5.85 -5.09 -0.24
CA ALA A 101 5.77 -6.33 -1.00
C ALA A 101 5.19 -7.47 -0.17
N ASN A 102 5.58 -7.58 1.10
CA ASN A 102 5.02 -8.54 2.04
C ASN A 102 3.54 -8.26 2.30
N LEU A 103 3.16 -6.99 2.46
CA LEU A 103 1.76 -6.59 2.57
C LEU A 103 0.98 -7.03 1.32
N ILE A 104 1.52 -6.84 0.12
CA ILE A 104 0.90 -7.30 -1.13
C ILE A 104 0.71 -8.82 -1.13
N ASN A 105 1.74 -9.58 -0.76
CA ASN A 105 1.72 -11.04 -0.80
C ASN A 105 0.88 -11.70 0.30
N GLN A 106 0.61 -11.02 1.41
CA GLN A 106 -0.23 -11.51 2.51
C GLN A 106 -1.74 -11.44 2.20
N ALA A 107 -2.16 -10.81 1.10
CA ALA A 107 -3.56 -10.88 0.70
C ALA A 107 -3.92 -12.31 0.26
N PRO A 108 -4.97 -12.92 0.83
CA PRO A 108 -5.51 -14.14 0.28
C PRO A 108 -5.98 -13.84 -1.16
N VAL A 109 -5.44 -14.59 -2.12
CA VAL A 109 -6.00 -14.63 -3.48
C VAL A 109 -7.43 -15.13 -3.32
N THR A 110 -8.38 -14.19 -3.34
CA THR A 110 -9.79 -14.55 -3.37
C THR A 110 -10.05 -15.05 -4.79
N ARG A 111 -9.80 -16.34 -5.01
CA ARG A 111 -10.23 -17.09 -6.20
C ARG A 111 -11.65 -17.58 -6.00
#